data_AF-A0A6G3SGA4-F1
#
_entry.id   AF-A0A6G3SGA4-F1
#
_cell.length_a   1.000
_cell.length_b   1.000
_cell.length_c   1.000
_cell.angle_alpha   90.00
_cell.angle_beta   90.00
_cell.angle_gamma   90.00
#
_symmetry.space_group_name_H-M   'P 1'
#
loop_
_entity.id
_entity.type
_entity.pdbx_description
1 polymer ?
#
loop_
_entity_poly.entity_id
_entity_poly.type
_entity_poly.pdbx_seq_one_letter_code
_entity_poly.pdbx_strand_id
1 'polypeptide(L)'
;MTDSPRLPGEPALGSLGLSAPAPDPADASPHTFPDGGAWRIEIPSVEGPEAVGVVLKESSRLDVPVHRISQGSGIWMLRDAEIQEMVEATAERDIELCLFTGPRGTWDTGASVRTDSRG
;
A
#
# COMPACT_ATOMS: atom_id res chain seq x y z
N MET A 1 -27.68 -14.08 -5.89
CA MET A 1 -26.83 -14.63 -4.80
C MET A 1 -26.06 -13.45 -4.25
N THR A 2 -26.40 -13.01 -3.05
CA THR A 2 -25.62 -11.99 -2.33
C THR A 2 -24.30 -12.64 -1.94
N ASP A 3 -23.23 -12.28 -2.63
CA ASP A 3 -21.89 -12.73 -2.30
C ASP A 3 -21.56 -12.18 -0.91
N SER A 4 -21.42 -13.08 0.07
CA SER A 4 -21.06 -12.67 1.42
C SER A 4 -19.66 -12.05 1.37
N PRO A 5 -19.44 -10.87 2.00
CA PRO A 5 -18.15 -10.23 1.95
C PRO A 5 -17.08 -11.20 2.46
N ARG A 6 -16.01 -11.37 1.69
CA ARG A 6 -14.87 -12.18 2.09
C ARG A 6 -14.32 -11.58 3.39
N LEU A 7 -14.20 -12.38 4.45
CA LEU A 7 -13.60 -11.99 5.73
C LEU A 7 -12.26 -12.71 5.87
N PRO A 8 -11.16 -12.13 5.37
CA PRO A 8 -9.85 -12.77 5.43
C PRO A 8 -9.47 -13.08 6.89
N GLY A 9 -9.01 -14.31 7.15
CA GLY A 9 -8.55 -14.73 8.46
C GLY A 9 -9.64 -15.17 9.44
N GLU A 10 -10.93 -14.99 9.15
CA GLU A 10 -12.03 -15.39 10.05
C GLU A 10 -12.00 -16.89 10.40
N PRO A 11 -11.79 -17.83 9.46
CA PRO A 11 -11.71 -19.25 9.80
C PRO A 11 -10.52 -19.59 10.72
N ALA A 12 -9.38 -18.91 10.52
CA ALA A 12 -8.19 -19.11 11.34
C ALA A 12 -8.41 -18.56 12.76
N LEU A 13 -8.98 -17.37 12.89
CA LEU A 13 -9.31 -16.77 14.18
C LEU A 13 -10.38 -17.57 14.93
N GLY A 14 -11.40 -18.08 14.23
CA GLY A 14 -12.42 -18.93 14.82
C GLY A 14 -11.85 -20.21 15.42
N SER A 15 -10.87 -20.84 14.76
CA SER A 15 -10.18 -22.01 15.31
C SER A 15 -9.44 -21.74 16.64
N LEU A 16 -9.10 -20.47 16.90
CA LEU A 16 -8.44 -20.01 18.12
C LEU A 16 -9.43 -19.49 19.18
N GLY A 17 -10.74 -19.53 18.91
CA GLY A 17 -11.76 -18.92 19.77
C GLY A 17 -11.78 -17.39 19.72
N LEU A 18 -11.22 -16.80 18.65
CA LEU A 18 -11.09 -15.35 18.44
C LEU A 18 -11.99 -14.87 17.29
N SER A 19 -13.10 -15.57 17.00
CA SER A 19 -14.06 -15.14 15.97
C SER A 19 -14.48 -13.69 16.20
N ALA A 20 -14.51 -12.91 15.12
CA ALA A 20 -15.04 -11.56 15.17
C ALA A 20 -16.54 -11.61 15.55
N PRO A 21 -17.04 -10.63 16.33
CA PRO A 21 -18.47 -10.48 16.54
C PRO A 21 -19.19 -10.26 15.19
N ALA A 22 -20.50 -10.53 15.18
CA ALA A 22 -21.32 -10.26 14.00
C ALA A 22 -21.22 -8.77 13.64
N PRO A 23 -21.07 -8.43 12.35
CA PRO A 23 -20.92 -7.04 11.93
C PRO A 23 -22.19 -6.23 12.25
N ASP A 24 -22.03 -5.09 12.91
CA ASP A 24 -23.09 -4.11 13.13
C ASP A 24 -22.93 -2.96 12.12
N PRO A 25 -23.96 -2.61 11.32
CA PRO A 25 -23.92 -1.44 10.45
C PRO A 25 -23.54 -0.13 11.14
N ALA A 26 -23.80 0.00 12.45
CA ALA A 26 -23.43 1.16 13.24
C ALA A 26 -21.90 1.30 13.44
N ASP A 27 -21.13 0.22 13.27
CA ASP A 27 -19.67 0.23 13.38
C ASP A 27 -18.98 0.73 12.09
N ALA A 28 -19.73 0.89 11.00
CA ALA A 28 -19.18 1.35 9.73
C ALA A 28 -18.82 2.85 9.79
N SER A 29 -17.66 3.20 9.21
CA SER A 29 -17.28 4.60 9.03
C SER A 29 -18.33 5.34 8.19
N PRO A 30 -18.76 6.55 8.59
CA PRO A 30 -19.64 7.38 7.78
C PRO A 30 -18.88 8.07 6.62
N HIS A 31 -17.56 7.93 6.56
CA HIS A 31 -16.70 8.58 5.57
C HIS A 31 -16.30 7.62 4.45
N THR A 32 -16.18 8.18 3.25
CA THR A 32 -15.71 7.50 2.03
C THR A 32 -14.62 8.31 1.36
N PHE A 33 -13.82 7.64 0.53
CA PHE A 33 -12.84 8.30 -0.34
C PHE A 33 -13.56 9.07 -1.47
N PRO A 34 -12.88 10.00 -2.17
CA PRO A 34 -13.51 10.83 -3.22
C PRO A 34 -14.18 10.06 -4.37
N ASP A 35 -13.75 8.81 -4.61
CA ASP A 35 -14.33 7.88 -5.59
C ASP A 35 -15.46 7.01 -5.01
N GLY A 36 -15.86 7.23 -3.76
CA GLY A 36 -16.90 6.48 -3.07
C GLY A 36 -16.41 5.19 -2.39
N GLY A 37 -15.12 4.86 -2.47
CA GLY A 37 -14.56 3.69 -1.80
C GLY A 37 -14.67 3.79 -0.26
N ALA A 38 -14.96 2.68 0.41
CA ALA A 38 -14.97 2.61 1.87
C ALA A 38 -13.57 2.32 2.46
N TRP A 39 -12.64 1.82 1.65
CA TRP A 39 -11.28 1.47 2.04
C TRP A 39 -10.32 1.60 0.85
N ARG A 40 -9.01 1.59 1.12
CA ARG A 40 -7.93 1.54 0.12
C ARG A 40 -6.93 0.47 0.49
N ILE A 41 -6.26 -0.09 -0.52
CA ILE A 41 -5.13 -1.01 -0.35
C ILE A 41 -3.87 -0.27 -0.78
N GLU A 42 -2.89 -0.31 0.11
CA GLU A 42 -1.52 0.10 -0.16
C GLU A 42 -0.60 -1.11 -0.13
N ILE A 43 0.34 -1.16 -1.07
CA ILE A 43 1.51 -2.03 -0.97
C ILE A 43 2.74 -1.17 -0.66
N PRO A 44 3.25 -1.22 0.58
CA PRO A 44 4.44 -0.46 0.95
C PRO A 44 5.73 -1.20 0.59
N SER A 45 6.84 -0.47 0.66
CA SER A 45 8.20 -1.00 0.41
C SER A 45 8.38 -1.59 -1.00
N VAL A 46 7.77 -0.94 -2.00
CA VAL A 46 7.97 -1.28 -3.41
C VAL A 46 9.15 -0.46 -3.92
N GLU A 47 10.34 -1.06 -3.86
CA GLU A 47 11.60 -0.32 -3.89
C GLU A 47 12.09 0.12 -5.26
N GLY A 48 11.42 -0.24 -6.36
CA GLY A 48 11.83 0.14 -7.71
C GLY A 48 10.92 -0.39 -8.81
N PRO A 49 11.26 -0.16 -10.10
CA PRO A 49 10.39 -0.48 -11.23
C PRO A 49 10.06 -1.96 -11.35
N GLU A 50 11.04 -2.85 -11.12
CA GLU A 50 10.81 -4.29 -11.15
C GLU A 50 9.75 -4.71 -10.11
N ALA A 51 9.86 -4.18 -8.89
CA ALA A 51 8.91 -4.47 -7.82
C ALA A 51 7.52 -3.92 -8.14
N VAL A 52 7.41 -2.74 -8.76
CA VAL A 52 6.14 -2.21 -9.28
C VAL A 52 5.55 -3.21 -10.29
N GLY A 53 6.33 -3.65 -11.28
CA GLY A 53 5.88 -4.62 -12.28
C GLY A 53 5.36 -5.92 -11.66
N VAL A 54 6.03 -6.44 -10.63
CA VAL A 54 5.57 -7.62 -9.88
C VAL A 54 4.25 -7.35 -9.18
N VAL A 55 4.13 -6.23 -8.45
CA VAL A 55 2.89 -5.87 -7.75
C VAL A 55 1.72 -5.76 -8.73
N LEU A 56 1.90 -5.06 -9.85
CA LEU A 56 0.86 -4.85 -10.85
C LEU A 56 0.43 -6.16 -11.52
N LYS A 57 1.40 -7.04 -11.82
CA LYS A 57 1.12 -8.37 -12.38
C LYS A 57 0.32 -9.22 -11.40
N GLU A 58 0.75 -9.28 -10.15
CA GLU A 58 0.13 -10.14 -9.14
C GLU A 58 -1.23 -9.60 -8.70
N SER A 59 -1.40 -8.28 -8.58
CA SER A 59 -2.70 -7.67 -8.28
C SER A 59 -3.72 -7.96 -9.38
N SER A 60 -3.31 -7.84 -10.65
CA SER A 60 -4.14 -8.19 -11.80
C SER A 60 -4.48 -9.68 -11.83
N ARG A 61 -3.52 -10.55 -11.51
CA ARG A 61 -3.72 -12.01 -11.46
C ARG A 61 -4.70 -12.42 -10.36
N LEU A 62 -4.66 -11.73 -9.23
CA LEU A 62 -5.49 -12.03 -8.06
C LEU A 62 -6.83 -11.27 -8.04
N ASP A 63 -7.05 -10.37 -8.99
CA ASP A 63 -8.20 -9.45 -9.03
C ASP A 63 -8.32 -8.63 -7.73
N VAL A 64 -7.18 -8.09 -7.27
CA VAL A 64 -7.10 -7.27 -6.06
C VAL A 64 -6.83 -5.81 -6.46
N PRO A 65 -7.69 -4.85 -6.09
CA PRO A 65 -7.45 -3.45 -6.39
C PRO A 65 -6.31 -2.91 -5.53
N VAL A 66 -5.31 -2.29 -6.16
CA VAL A 66 -4.26 -1.53 -5.48
C VAL A 66 -4.55 -0.06 -5.75
N HIS A 67 -4.49 0.77 -4.72
CA HIS A 67 -4.79 2.19 -4.84
C HIS A 67 -3.56 3.05 -4.59
N ARG A 68 -2.58 2.53 -3.85
CA ARG A 68 -1.34 3.23 -3.54
C ARG A 68 -0.16 2.27 -3.49
N ILE A 69 0.96 2.74 -3.98
CA ILE A 69 2.26 2.10 -3.83
C ILE A 69 3.19 3.11 -3.14
N SER A 70 3.94 2.67 -2.14
CA SER A 70 4.95 3.50 -1.50
C SER A 70 6.34 2.87 -1.56
N GLN A 71 7.33 3.72 -1.82
CA GLN A 71 8.74 3.37 -1.79
C GLN A 71 9.37 3.91 -0.51
N GLY A 72 9.82 3.00 0.36
CA GLY A 72 10.18 3.34 1.74
C GLY A 72 11.64 3.73 1.90
N SER A 73 12.55 3.21 1.07
CA SER A 73 13.99 3.47 1.25
C SER A 73 14.37 4.90 0.94
N GLY A 74 13.64 5.61 0.08
CA GLY A 74 13.92 6.98 -0.32
C GLY A 74 14.22 7.12 -1.81
N ILE A 75 13.60 8.12 -2.43
CA ILE A 75 13.67 8.43 -3.86
C ILE A 75 15.09 8.76 -4.32
N TRP A 76 15.95 9.25 -3.42
CA TRP A 76 17.36 9.51 -3.72
C TRP A 76 18.17 8.25 -4.05
N MET A 77 17.64 7.06 -3.77
CA MET A 77 18.27 5.78 -4.14
C MET A 77 17.88 5.32 -5.56
N LEU A 78 16.98 6.05 -6.23
CA LEU A 78 16.50 5.76 -7.58
C LEU A 78 17.14 6.73 -8.58
N ARG A 79 17.38 6.24 -9.79
CA ARG A 79 17.70 7.08 -10.95
C ARG A 79 16.43 7.76 -11.45
N ASP A 80 16.57 8.91 -12.09
CA ASP A 80 15.45 9.62 -12.74
C ASP A 80 14.65 8.72 -13.69
N ALA A 81 15.35 7.86 -14.46
CA ALA A 81 14.71 6.90 -15.35
C ALA A 81 13.85 5.86 -14.61
N GLU A 82 14.27 5.43 -13.42
CA GLU A 82 13.51 4.49 -12.59
C GLU A 82 12.29 5.18 -11.99
N ILE A 83 12.43 6.44 -11.54
CA ILE A 83 11.31 7.24 -11.05
C ILE A 83 10.27 7.43 -12.16
N GLN A 84 10.72 7.77 -13.38
CA GLN A 84 9.84 7.97 -14.53
C GLN A 84 9.07 6.68 -14.87
N GLU A 85 9.77 5.53 -14.92
CA GLU A 85 9.13 4.23 -15.20
C GLU A 85 8.08 3.88 -14.14
N MET A 86 8.39 4.12 -12.86
CA MET A 86 7.43 3.89 -11.78
C MET A 86 6.20 4.81 -11.91
N VAL A 87 6.41 6.11 -12.18
CA VAL A 87 5.34 7.09 -12.37
C VAL A 87 4.42 6.70 -13.52
N GLU A 88 4.99 6.34 -14.67
CA GLU A 88 4.24 5.93 -15.86
C GLU A 88 3.41 4.66 -15.56
N ALA A 89 4.04 3.63 -15.01
CA ALA A 89 3.37 2.36 -14.71
C ALA A 89 2.21 2.49 -13.72
N THR A 90 2.35 3.36 -12.71
CA THR A 90 1.28 3.62 -11.73
C THR A 90 0.19 4.53 -12.28
N ALA A 91 0.55 5.56 -13.07
CA ALA A 91 -0.41 6.48 -13.66
C ALA A 91 -1.35 5.79 -14.66
N GLU A 92 -0.84 4.84 -15.44
CA GLU A 92 -1.64 4.01 -16.36
C GLU A 92 -2.80 3.25 -15.67
N ARG A 93 -2.72 3.07 -14.35
CA ARG A 93 -3.65 2.25 -13.56
C ARG A 93 -4.37 3.04 -12.48
N ASP A 94 -4.25 4.37 -12.48
CA ASP A 94 -4.81 5.26 -11.45
C ASP A 94 -4.35 4.87 -10.02
N ILE A 95 -3.07 4.50 -9.89
CA ILE A 95 -2.44 4.16 -8.62
C ILE A 95 -1.61 5.34 -8.14
N GLU A 96 -1.83 5.78 -6.90
CA GLU A 96 -0.98 6.79 -6.28
C GLU A 96 0.42 6.21 -6.04
N LEU A 97 1.44 6.92 -6.52
CA LEU A 97 2.83 6.62 -6.19
C LEU A 97 3.34 7.61 -5.13
N CYS A 98 3.72 7.09 -3.97
CA CYS A 98 4.33 7.90 -2.92
C CYS A 98 5.80 7.53 -2.72
N LEU A 99 6.68 8.50 -2.97
CA LEU A 99 8.12 8.35 -2.90
C LEU A 99 8.66 9.14 -1.71
N PHE A 100 9.37 8.46 -0.80
CA PHE A 100 9.90 9.12 0.38
C PHE A 100 11.12 9.95 0.00
N THR A 101 11.30 11.14 0.58
CA THR A 101 12.24 12.13 0.04
C THR A 101 13.72 11.80 0.21
N GLY A 102 14.15 10.95 1.15
CA GLY A 102 15.58 10.65 1.36
C GLY A 102 15.82 9.26 1.93
N PRO A 103 17.08 8.79 2.00
CA PRO A 103 17.41 7.48 2.54
C PRO A 103 16.85 7.31 3.97
N ARG A 104 15.91 6.38 4.17
CA ARG A 104 15.27 6.09 5.49
C ARG A 104 15.82 4.84 6.18
N GLY A 105 17.02 4.40 5.82
CA GLY A 105 17.69 3.32 6.52
C GLY A 105 18.03 3.73 7.96
N THR A 106 17.48 3.02 8.94
CA THR A 106 17.86 3.15 10.37
C THR A 106 19.26 2.58 10.67
N TRP A 107 19.96 2.08 9.65
CA TRP A 107 21.30 1.48 9.73
C TRP A 107 22.43 2.42 9.30
N ASP A 108 22.14 3.68 8.97
CA ASP A 108 23.17 4.64 8.59
C ASP A 108 23.80 5.30 9.84
N THR A 109 25.11 5.57 9.79
CA THR A 109 25.85 6.28 10.86
C THR A 109 25.85 7.80 10.67
N GLY A 110 25.24 8.29 9.58
CA GLY A 110 25.13 9.70 9.25
C GLY A 110 24.25 10.51 10.22
N ALA A 111 24.51 11.82 10.30
CA ALA A 111 23.77 12.75 11.17
C ALA A 111 22.27 12.84 10.83
N SER A 112 21.85 12.44 9.62
CA SER A 112 20.45 12.36 9.17
C SER A 112 19.56 11.50 10.05
N VAL A 113 20.10 10.48 10.74
CA VAL A 113 19.34 9.64 11.69
C VAL A 113 19.03 10.39 13.01
N ARG A 114 19.79 11.45 13.31
CA ARG A 114 19.66 12.28 14.51
C ARG A 114 19.10 13.67 14.24
N THR A 115 18.96 14.04 12.98
CA THR A 115 18.45 15.35 12.56
C THR A 115 16.96 15.24 12.27
N ASP A 116 16.18 16.06 12.98
CA ASP A 116 14.75 16.18 12.78
C ASP A 116 14.45 16.63 11.34
N SER A 117 13.64 15.83 10.63
CA SER A 117 13.53 15.89 9.17
C SER A 117 12.93 17.19 8.62
N ARG A 118 12.28 18.02 9.44
CA ARG A 118 11.77 19.38 9.13
C ARG A 118 11.10 19.65 7.77
N GLY A 119 10.76 18.61 6.99
CA GLY A 119 10.26 18.71 5.62
C GLY A 119 11.39 18.58 4.60
#